data_AF-A0A7T8K072-F1
#
_entry.id   AF-A0A7T8K072-F1
#
_cell.length_a   1.000
_cell.length_b   1.000
_cell.length_c   1.000
_cell.angle_alpha   90.00
_cell.angle_beta   90.00
_cell.angle_gamma   90.00
#
_symmetry.space_group_name_H-M   'P 1'
#
loop_
_entity.id
_entity.type
_entity.pdbx_description
1 polymer ?
#
loop_
_entity_poly.entity_id
_entity_poly.type
_entity_poly.pdbx_seq_one_letter_code
_entity_poly.pdbx_strand_id
1 'polypeptide(L)'
;MLQYGRCKYEVHTTSVYYLALGVPKIDHHVYVKVLRCHVLPWLKANYPSGHYVWTQNGAPSHTPKLAQDFCSRNFADFWPANYWSTSSPDLNPLDLAVCVFLERETNSTPHPNVDSFKASITAA
;
A
#
# COMPACT_ATOMS: atom_id res chain seq x y z
N MET A 1 11.62 29.40 -20.94
CA MET A 1 12.13 28.67 -19.75
C MET A 1 10.93 28.15 -18.99
N LEU A 2 10.69 26.83 -19.01
CA LEU A 2 9.65 26.22 -18.18
C LEU A 2 10.22 26.06 -16.77
N GLN A 3 9.65 26.78 -15.82
CA GLN A 3 10.00 26.70 -14.41
C GLN A 3 9.33 25.42 -13.86
N TYR A 4 10.08 24.32 -13.82
CA TYR A 4 9.63 23.10 -13.13
C TYR A 4 9.56 23.42 -11.63
N GLY A 5 8.36 23.71 -11.14
CA GLY A 5 8.11 23.83 -9.71
C GLY A 5 8.47 22.51 -9.02
N ARG A 6 9.25 22.57 -7.92
CA ARG A 6 9.43 21.40 -7.05
C ARG A 6 8.05 21.02 -6.50
N CYS A 7 7.52 19.88 -6.93
CA CYS A 7 6.42 19.24 -6.23
C CYS A 7 6.96 18.82 -4.85
N LYS A 8 6.51 19.48 -3.78
CA LYS A 8 6.81 19.02 -2.43
C LYS A 8 5.93 17.81 -2.18
N TYR A 9 6.52 16.62 -2.13
CA TYR A 9 5.83 15.42 -1.68
C TYR A 9 6.00 15.33 -0.16
N GLU A 10 4.90 15.43 0.58
CA GLU A 10 4.87 15.04 1.98
C GLU A 10 4.60 13.53 2.04
N VAL A 11 5.54 12.78 2.61
CA VAL A 11 5.39 11.34 2.83
C VAL A 11 4.95 11.15 4.27
N HIS A 12 3.68 10.81 4.47
CA HIS A 12 3.19 10.31 5.75
C HIS A 12 3.13 8.79 5.69
N THR A 13 3.89 8.13 6.55
CA THR A 13 3.83 6.67 6.69
C THR A 13 2.61 6.31 7.56
N THR A 14 1.78 5.40 7.06
CA THR A 14 0.80 4.69 7.88
C THR A 14 1.50 3.56 8.63
N SER A 15 0.93 3.12 9.75
CA SER A 15 1.35 1.89 10.42
C SER A 15 1.25 0.70 9.46
N VAL A 16 2.28 -0.14 9.44
CA VAL A 16 2.29 -1.42 8.72
C VAL A 16 1.33 -2.37 9.42
N TYR A 17 0.36 -2.91 8.69
CA TYR A 17 -0.57 -3.91 9.22
C TYR A 17 -0.06 -5.32 8.92
N TYR A 18 0.29 -6.06 9.96
CA TYR A 18 0.73 -7.45 9.84
C TYR A 18 -0.46 -8.41 9.93
N LEU A 19 -0.67 -9.20 8.88
CA LEU A 19 -1.61 -10.32 8.92
C LEU A 19 -1.06 -11.45 9.80
N ALA A 20 -1.95 -12.15 10.51
CA ALA A 20 -1.59 -13.26 11.38
C ALA A 20 -0.93 -14.40 10.59
N LEU A 21 -0.03 -15.13 11.25
CA LEU A 21 0.57 -16.34 10.70
C LEU A 21 -0.52 -17.38 10.41
N GLY A 22 -0.42 -18.07 9.27
CA GLY A 22 -1.38 -19.09 8.85
C GLY A 22 -2.60 -18.56 8.09
N VAL A 23 -2.71 -17.25 7.84
CA VAL A 23 -3.65 -16.74 6.83
C VAL A 23 -3.17 -17.25 5.46
N PRO A 24 -3.99 -18.00 4.71
CA PRO A 24 -3.64 -18.40 3.34
C PRO A 24 -3.42 -17.16 2.47
N LYS A 25 -2.92 -17.37 1.25
CA LYS A 25 -2.76 -16.32 0.23
C LYS A 25 -3.87 -15.27 0.32
N ILE A 26 -3.49 -14.00 0.46
CA ILE A 26 -4.44 -12.89 0.55
C ILE A 26 -5.33 -12.90 -0.68
N ASP A 27 -6.62 -13.17 -0.48
CA ASP A 27 -7.63 -13.05 -1.52
C ASP A 27 -8.30 -11.67 -1.47
N HIS A 28 -9.25 -11.46 -2.36
CA HIS A 28 -9.98 -10.19 -2.47
C HIS A 28 -10.92 -9.94 -1.29
N HIS A 29 -11.39 -10.96 -0.56
CA HIS A 29 -12.21 -10.78 0.64
C HIS A 29 -11.37 -10.30 1.82
N VAL A 30 -10.21 -10.92 2.05
CA VAL A 30 -9.25 -10.49 3.06
C VAL A 30 -8.77 -9.08 2.75
N TYR A 31 -8.45 -8.81 1.48
CA TYR A 31 -8.04 -7.49 1.04
C TYR A 31 -9.08 -6.40 1.34
N VAL A 32 -10.33 -6.60 0.92
CA VAL A 32 -11.42 -5.64 1.19
C VAL A 32 -11.67 -5.48 2.69
N LYS A 33 -11.51 -6.55 3.49
CA LYS A 33 -11.60 -6.46 4.95
C LYS A 33 -10.51 -5.54 5.51
N VAL A 34 -9.27 -5.64 5.06
CA VAL A 34 -8.17 -4.75 5.47
C VAL A 34 -8.47 -3.32 5.07
N LEU A 35 -8.91 -3.08 3.83
CA LEU A 35 -9.29 -1.74 3.38
C LEU A 35 -10.36 -1.12 4.27
N ARG A 36 -11.43 -1.88 4.55
CA ARG A 36 -12.57 -1.42 5.34
C ARG A 36 -12.21 -1.18 6.81
N CYS A 37 -11.44 -2.06 7.43
CA CYS A 37 -11.21 -2.03 8.88
C CYS A 37 -10.02 -1.16 9.29
N HIS A 38 -9.04 -0.95 8.40
CA HIS A 38 -7.79 -0.25 8.76
C HIS A 38 -7.53 0.96 7.88
N VAL A 39 -7.54 0.79 6.55
CA VAL A 39 -7.13 1.85 5.62
C VAL A 39 -8.17 2.97 5.56
N LEU A 40 -9.44 2.64 5.34
CA LEU A 40 -10.51 3.62 5.18
C LEU A 40 -10.73 4.49 6.43
N PRO A 41 -10.77 3.95 7.67
CA PRO A 41 -10.85 4.77 8.87
C PRO A 41 -9.63 5.71 9.02
N TRP A 42 -8.42 5.22 8.73
CA TRP A 42 -7.22 6.04 8.84
C TRP A 42 -7.21 7.18 7.80
N LEU A 43 -7.58 6.90 6.55
CA LEU A 43 -7.69 7.92 5.50
C LEU A 43 -8.72 9.00 5.86
N LYS A 44 -9.88 8.60 6.40
CA LYS A 44 -10.91 9.57 6.83
C LYS A 44 -10.45 10.43 8.00
N ALA A 45 -9.63 9.89 8.90
CA ALA A 45 -9.09 10.64 10.03
C ALA A 45 -7.99 11.64 9.62
N ASN A 46 -7.10 11.25 8.69
CA ASN A 46 -5.92 12.05 8.31
C ASN A 46 -6.16 12.95 7.10
N TYR A 47 -7.07 12.58 6.22
CA TYR A 47 -7.43 13.33 5.01
C TYR A 47 -8.95 13.55 4.93
N PRO A 48 -9.56 14.22 5.93
CA PRO A 48 -11.02 14.36 6.02
C PRO A 48 -11.65 15.13 4.85
N SER A 49 -10.87 15.98 4.17
CA SER A 49 -11.31 16.70 2.97
C SER A 49 -11.20 15.90 1.68
N GLY A 50 -10.66 14.68 1.72
CA GLY A 50 -10.57 13.81 0.55
C GLY A 50 -9.51 14.23 -0.48
N HIS A 51 -8.48 14.99 -0.09
CA HIS A 51 -7.39 15.36 -0.99
C HIS A 51 -6.34 14.24 -1.13
N TYR A 52 -6.75 13.07 -1.62
CA TYR A 52 -5.86 11.95 -1.92
C TYR A 52 -6.38 11.10 -3.07
N VAL A 53 -5.46 10.37 -3.70
CA VAL A 53 -5.76 9.32 -4.68
C VAL A 53 -5.21 8.01 -4.13
N TRP A 54 -6.06 6.99 -3.99
CA TRP A 54 -5.62 5.67 -3.57
C TRP A 54 -4.99 4.90 -4.73
N THR A 55 -3.74 4.49 -4.57
CA THR A 55 -2.98 3.71 -5.56
C THR A 55 -2.58 2.34 -4.99
N GLN A 56 -2.49 1.33 -5.86
CA GLN A 56 -2.22 -0.07 -5.52
C GLN A 56 -1.72 -0.81 -6.76
N ASN A 57 -0.87 -1.84 -6.65
CA ASN A 57 -0.47 -2.61 -7.84
C ASN A 57 -1.60 -3.53 -8.36
N GLY A 58 -1.36 -4.13 -9.53
CA GLY A 58 -2.27 -5.09 -10.19
C GLY A 58 -2.33 -6.49 -9.57
N ALA A 59 -2.06 -6.66 -8.27
CA ALA A 59 -2.10 -7.98 -7.63
C ALA A 59 -3.49 -8.65 -7.76
N PRO A 60 -3.59 -9.99 -7.87
CA PRO A 60 -4.86 -10.69 -8.07
C PRO A 60 -5.94 -10.46 -6.99
N SER A 61 -5.57 -10.00 -5.79
CA SER A 61 -6.51 -9.63 -4.73
C SER A 61 -7.13 -8.25 -4.94
N HIS A 62 -6.47 -7.37 -5.69
CA HIS A 62 -6.88 -5.98 -5.91
C HIS A 62 -7.76 -5.82 -7.15
N THR A 63 -7.60 -6.70 -8.15
CA THR A 63 -8.28 -6.62 -9.45
C THR A 63 -9.74 -7.07 -9.49
N PRO A 64 -10.25 -7.96 -8.61
CA PRO A 64 -11.63 -8.42 -8.71
C PRO A 64 -12.64 -7.30 -8.50
N LYS A 65 -13.82 -7.44 -9.13
CA LYS A 65 -14.90 -6.45 -9.07
C LYS A 65 -15.24 -6.04 -7.63
N LEU A 66 -15.23 -6.97 -6.67
CA LEU A 66 -15.49 -6.66 -5.27
C LEU A 66 -14.53 -5.60 -4.71
N ALA A 67 -13.24 -5.73 -4.98
CA ALA A 67 -12.22 -4.80 -4.50
C ALA A 67 -12.31 -3.45 -5.23
N GLN A 68 -12.48 -3.47 -6.55
CA GLN A 68 -12.64 -2.27 -7.36
C GLN A 68 -13.90 -1.46 -6.97
N ASP A 69 -15.05 -2.13 -6.83
CA ASP A 69 -16.30 -1.52 -6.39
C ASP A 69 -16.20 -0.98 -4.96
N PHE A 70 -15.40 -1.62 -4.09
CA PHE A 70 -15.15 -1.10 -2.75
C PHE A 70 -14.35 0.21 -2.82
N CYS A 71 -13.23 0.24 -3.53
CA CYS A 71 -12.41 1.45 -3.67
C CYS A 71 -13.20 2.60 -4.28
N SER A 72 -13.90 2.35 -5.39
CA SER A 72 -14.69 3.36 -6.10
C SER A 72 -15.80 3.99 -5.25
N ARG A 73 -16.40 3.23 -4.32
CA ARG A 73 -17.49 3.74 -3.45
C ARG A 73 -17.02 4.43 -2.17
N ASN A 74 -15.80 4.14 -1.71
CA ASN A 74 -15.38 4.51 -0.35
C ASN A 74 -14.21 5.49 -0.30
N PHE A 75 -13.35 5.51 -1.32
CA PHE A 75 -12.21 6.43 -1.38
C PHE A 75 -12.57 7.69 -2.18
N ALA A 76 -11.84 8.78 -1.89
CA ALA A 76 -12.08 10.07 -2.56
C ALA A 76 -11.77 10.00 -4.05
N ASP A 77 -10.65 9.38 -4.39
CA ASP A 77 -10.26 8.99 -5.74
C ASP A 77 -9.40 7.73 -5.67
N PHE A 78 -9.33 6.95 -6.74
CA PHE A 78 -8.51 5.75 -6.80
C PHE A 78 -8.10 5.40 -8.22
N TRP A 79 -6.95 4.74 -8.38
CA TRP A 79 -6.52 4.20 -9.68
C TRP A 79 -7.06 2.79 -9.89
N PRO A 80 -7.98 2.59 -10.87
CA PRO A 80 -8.55 1.29 -11.15
C PRO A 80 -7.52 0.31 -11.70
N ALA A 81 -7.85 -0.99 -11.63
CA ALA A 81 -6.96 -2.07 -12.01
C ALA A 81 -6.39 -1.93 -13.44
N ASN A 82 -7.16 -1.34 -14.36
CA ASN A 82 -6.76 -1.13 -15.75
C ASN A 82 -5.75 0.02 -15.96
N TYR A 83 -5.43 0.80 -14.91
CA TYR A 83 -4.37 1.82 -14.98
C TYR A 83 -2.97 1.22 -14.82
N TRP A 84 -2.89 -0.03 -14.35
CA TRP A 84 -1.62 -0.71 -14.09
C TRP A 84 -1.25 -1.61 -15.26
N SER A 85 -0.09 -1.37 -15.88
CA SER A 85 0.45 -2.33 -16.83
C SER A 85 0.85 -3.62 -16.11
N THR A 86 0.61 -4.75 -16.79
CA THR A 86 1.00 -6.06 -16.27
C THR A 86 2.52 -6.11 -16.06
N SER A 87 2.94 -6.56 -14.89
CA SER A 87 4.36 -6.81 -14.55
C SER A 87 5.27 -5.57 -14.54
N SER A 88 4.74 -4.41 -14.14
CA SER A 88 5.51 -3.16 -14.04
C SER A 88 5.69 -2.70 -12.58
N PRO A 89 6.62 -3.31 -11.82
CA PRO A 89 6.92 -2.87 -10.45
C PRO A 89 7.49 -1.46 -10.40
N ASP A 90 8.10 -1.01 -11.49
CA ASP A 90 8.64 0.35 -11.68
C ASP A 90 7.55 1.43 -11.66
N LEU A 91 6.29 1.08 -11.91
CA LEU A 91 5.18 2.03 -11.91
C LEU A 91 4.49 2.15 -10.55
N ASN A 92 4.70 1.22 -9.62
CA ASN A 92 4.12 1.31 -8.28
C ASN A 92 5.11 1.99 -7.33
N PRO A 93 4.81 3.19 -6.79
CA PRO A 93 5.71 3.89 -5.86
C PRO A 93 6.12 3.04 -4.64
N LEU A 94 5.22 2.16 -4.18
CA LEU A 94 5.52 1.23 -3.10
C LEU A 94 6.61 0.24 -3.50
N ASP A 95 6.47 -0.42 -4.66
CA ASP A 95 7.42 -1.45 -5.11
C ASP A 95 8.76 -0.83 -5.55
N LEU A 96 8.73 0.32 -6.22
CA LEU A 96 9.94 1.00 -6.71
C LEU A 96 10.82 1.56 -5.60
N ALA A 97 10.22 2.16 -4.56
CA ALA A 97 10.97 2.91 -3.55
C ALA A 97 10.90 2.28 -2.16
N VAL A 98 9.70 2.07 -1.64
CA VAL A 98 9.50 1.64 -0.24
C VAL A 98 9.97 0.21 -0.04
N CYS A 99 9.57 -0.72 -0.91
CA CYS A 99 9.96 -2.12 -0.82
C CYS A 99 11.48 -2.30 -0.98
N VAL A 100 12.09 -1.63 -1.96
CA VAL A 100 13.56 -1.67 -2.17
C VAL A 100 14.31 -1.13 -0.95
N PHE A 101 13.85 -0.01 -0.38
CA PHE A 101 14.44 0.56 0.82
C PHE A 101 14.32 -0.38 2.01
N LEU A 102 13.11 -0.88 2.30
CA LEU A 102 12.88 -1.81 3.41
C LEU A 102 13.71 -3.07 3.24
N GLU A 103 13.75 -3.67 2.05
CA GLU A 103 14.54 -4.87 1.78
C GLU A 103 16.02 -4.64 2.10
N ARG A 104 16.58 -3.51 1.67
CA ARG A 104 17.98 -3.15 1.95
C ARG A 104 18.24 -3.03 3.45
N GLU A 105 17.38 -2.33 4.17
CA GLU A 105 17.61 -2.02 5.58
C GLU A 105 17.34 -3.25 6.47
N THR A 106 16.24 -3.97 6.23
CA THR A 106 15.85 -5.10 7.07
C THR A 106 16.66 -6.36 6.77
N ASN A 107 17.00 -6.63 5.50
CA ASN A 107 17.67 -7.89 5.13
C ASN A 107 19.20 -7.81 5.19
N SER A 108 19.75 -6.71 5.71
CA SER A 108 21.18 -6.57 5.99
C SER A 108 21.70 -7.59 7.00
N THR A 109 20.82 -8.15 7.84
CA THR A 109 21.13 -9.22 8.81
C THR A 109 20.04 -10.31 8.82
N PRO A 110 20.37 -11.58 9.08
CA PRO A 110 19.36 -12.63 9.23
C PRO A 110 18.48 -12.44 10.46
N HIS A 111 17.19 -12.76 10.36
CA HIS A 111 16.26 -12.72 11.48
C HIS A 111 15.98 -14.12 12.05
N PRO A 112 16.04 -14.31 13.38
CA PRO A 112 15.81 -15.62 14.00
C PRO A 112 14.33 -16.05 13.99
N ASN A 113 13.39 -15.11 13.85
CA ASN A 113 11.96 -15.37 13.80
C ASN A 113 11.20 -14.21 13.15
N VAL A 114 9.90 -14.42 12.89
CA VAL A 114 9.01 -13.44 12.26
C VAL A 114 8.88 -12.16 13.08
N ASP A 115 8.90 -12.23 14.42
CA ASP A 115 8.73 -11.05 15.26
C ASP A 115 9.97 -10.14 15.20
N SER A 116 11.17 -10.71 15.15
CA SER A 116 12.40 -9.96 14.91
C SER A 116 12.39 -9.27 13.55
N PHE A 117 11.82 -9.89 12.53
CA PHE A 117 11.66 -9.28 11.21
C PHE A 117 10.61 -8.16 11.19
N LYS A 118 9.48 -8.33 11.88
CA LYS A 118 8.48 -7.25 12.04
C LYS A 118 9.07 -6.05 12.78
N ALA A 119 9.88 -6.31 13.81
CA ALA A 119 10.55 -5.28 14.57
C ALA A 119 11.54 -4.48 13.72
N SER A 120 12.30 -5.13 12.82
CA SER A 120 13.21 -4.43 11.91
C SER A 120 12.46 -3.55 10.91
N ILE A 121 11.36 -4.04 10.31
CA ILE A 121 10.49 -3.23 9.43
C ILE A 121 9.95 -2.00 10.15
N THR A 122 9.56 -2.14 11.42
CA THR A 122 8.98 -1.02 12.20
C THR A 122 10.04 0.02 12.61
N ALA A 123 11.31 -0.38 12.67
CA ALA A 123 12.42 0.48 13.08
C ALA A 123 13.10 1.21 11.90
N ALA A 124 12.87 0.77 10.66
CA ALA A 124 13.39 1.38 9.44
C ALA A 124 12.61 2.65 9.05
#